data_AF-Q09FL9-F1
#
_entry.id   AF-Q09FL9-F1
#
_cell.length_a   1.000
_cell.length_b   1.000
_cell.length_c   1.000
_cell.angle_alpha   90.00
_cell.angle_beta   90.00
_cell.angle_gamma   90.00
#
_symmetry.space_group_name_H-M   'P 1'
#
loop_
_entity.id
_entity.type
_entity.pdbx_description
1 polymer ?
#
loop_
_entity_poly.entity_id
_entity_poly.type
_entity_poly.pdbx_seq_one_letter_code
_entity_poly.pdbx_strand_id
1 'polypeptide(L)'
;MTSQKYFKEAWKNRKLVGGALKAAHVRPDYHLYEDLLQEGVILYAEMLRKLDGQKVRSEIDKLSFKRVLWQTIDALRREQHVCERNTAIDKAYDLGKTEAWDNLVALKNEVKKLSQLEQVILFEHLLEKKTITQLVKECGIPRITLKRLKKQLLGKLRNVMEQ
;
A
#
# COMPACT_ATOMS: atom_id res chain seq x y z
N MET A 1 28.96 10.69 -21.01
CA MET A 1 29.32 11.72 -20.03
C MET A 1 28.46 12.97 -20.21
N THR A 2 27.63 13.31 -19.21
CA THR A 2 26.81 14.52 -19.19
C THR A 2 27.73 15.74 -19.03
N SER A 3 27.69 16.71 -19.94
CA SER A 3 28.53 17.91 -19.80
C SER A 3 28.15 18.66 -18.54
N GLN A 4 29.15 19.06 -17.75
CA GLN A 4 29.00 19.71 -16.44
C GLN A 4 28.08 20.94 -16.50
N LYS A 5 28.02 21.61 -17.65
CA LYS A 5 27.12 22.73 -17.94
C LYS A 5 25.65 22.32 -17.79
N TYR A 6 25.21 21.29 -18.52
CA TYR A 6 23.80 20.88 -18.54
C TYR A 6 23.35 20.30 -17.21
N PHE A 7 24.24 19.61 -16.49
CA PHE A 7 23.94 19.14 -15.14
C PHE A 7 23.68 20.30 -14.18
N LYS A 8 24.53 21.34 -14.19
CA LYS A 8 24.32 22.55 -13.39
C LYS A 8 23.01 23.26 -13.74
N GLU A 9 22.66 23.34 -15.03
CA GLU A 9 21.37 23.90 -15.46
C GLU A 9 20.17 23.08 -14.97
N ALA A 10 20.22 21.76 -15.13
CA ALA A 10 19.20 20.86 -14.64
C ALA A 10 19.03 20.96 -13.12
N TRP A 11 20.14 21.02 -12.38
CA TRP A 11 20.12 21.17 -10.92
C TRP A 11 19.51 22.49 -10.44
N LYS A 12 19.79 23.59 -11.15
CA LYS A 12 19.16 24.89 -10.90
C LYS A 12 17.64 24.83 -11.11
N ASN A 13 17.19 24.11 -12.14
CA ASN A 13 15.77 23.92 -12.45
C ASN A 13 15.22 22.54 -11.98
N ARG A 14 15.75 21.99 -10.88
CA ARG A 14 15.31 20.69 -10.33
C ARG A 14 13.84 20.68 -9.88
N LYS A 15 13.23 21.86 -9.71
CA LYS A 15 11.78 22.00 -9.45
C LYS A 15 10.93 21.33 -10.54
N LEU A 16 11.40 21.30 -11.79
CA LEU A 16 10.74 20.59 -12.88
C LEU A 16 10.69 19.08 -12.61
N VAL A 17 11.81 18.51 -12.17
CA VAL A 17 11.94 17.09 -11.81
C VAL A 17 11.06 16.80 -10.59
N GLY A 18 11.15 17.62 -9.53
CA GLY A 18 10.31 17.48 -8.35
C GLY A 18 8.80 17.59 -8.67
N GLY A 19 8.43 18.43 -9.64
CA GLY A 19 7.06 18.49 -10.17
C GLY A 19 6.63 17.21 -10.86
N ALA A 20 7.52 16.58 -11.64
CA ALA A 20 7.25 15.30 -12.29
C ALA A 20 7.11 14.16 -11.26
N LEU A 21 7.99 14.12 -10.25
CA LEU A 21 7.88 13.18 -9.14
C LEU A 21 6.56 13.33 -8.38
N LYS A 22 6.16 14.59 -8.09
CA LYS A 22 4.87 14.88 -7.47
C LYS A 22 3.69 14.39 -8.32
N ALA A 23 3.77 14.53 -9.64
CA ALA A 23 2.76 14.01 -10.57
C ALA A 23 2.74 12.48 -10.63
N ALA A 24 3.87 11.81 -10.34
CA ALA A 24 3.97 10.37 -10.16
C ALA A 24 3.53 9.89 -8.77
N HIS A 25 2.94 10.77 -7.95
CA HIS A 25 2.58 10.52 -6.53
C HIS A 25 3.76 10.23 -5.60
N VAL A 26 4.99 10.58 -6.00
CA VAL A 26 6.17 10.48 -5.14
C VAL A 26 6.32 11.76 -4.34
N ARG A 27 6.19 11.66 -3.02
CA ARG A 27 6.34 12.76 -2.06
C ARG A 27 7.73 12.74 -1.41
N PRO A 28 8.21 13.85 -0.83
CA PRO A 28 9.54 13.92 -0.21
C PRO A 28 9.77 12.95 0.96
N ASP A 29 8.71 12.45 1.59
CA ASP A 29 8.75 11.44 2.65
C ASP A 29 8.87 10.00 2.11
N TYR A 30 8.81 9.81 0.79
CA TYR A 30 9.05 8.50 0.19
C TYR A 30 10.52 8.11 0.29
N HIS A 31 10.79 6.88 0.74
CA HIS A 31 12.14 6.38 1.02
C HIS A 31 13.13 6.47 -0.15
N LEU A 32 12.66 6.42 -1.41
CA LEU A 32 13.52 6.56 -2.61
C LEU A 32 13.42 7.95 -3.27
N TYR A 33 12.87 8.95 -2.58
CA TYR A 33 12.63 10.28 -3.18
C TYR A 33 13.92 10.90 -3.71
N GLU A 34 14.98 10.91 -2.91
CA GLU A 34 16.26 11.53 -3.29
C GLU A 34 16.91 10.83 -4.47
N ASP A 35 16.84 9.50 -4.53
CA ASP A 35 17.38 8.71 -5.64
C ASP A 35 16.63 9.00 -6.95
N LEU A 36 15.30 8.99 -6.89
CA LEU A 36 14.44 9.33 -8.03
C LEU A 36 14.65 10.78 -8.49
N LEU A 37 14.90 11.71 -7.57
CA LEU A 37 15.21 13.10 -7.88
C LEU A 37 16.55 13.21 -8.60
N GLN A 38 17.58 12.52 -8.12
CA GLN A 38 18.91 12.51 -8.74
C GLN A 38 18.88 11.91 -10.15
N GLU A 39 18.23 10.74 -10.31
CA GLU A 39 18.03 10.12 -11.62
C GLU A 39 17.28 11.05 -12.58
N GLY A 40 16.21 11.68 -12.09
CA GLY A 40 15.42 12.62 -12.89
C GLY A 40 16.20 13.87 -13.30
N VAL A 41 17.09 14.38 -12.45
CA VAL A 41 18.01 15.48 -12.81
C VAL A 41 18.99 15.04 -13.89
N ILE A 42 19.57 13.85 -13.76
CA ILE A 42 20.51 13.33 -14.77
C ILE A 42 19.79 13.21 -16.11
N LEU A 43 18.60 12.62 -16.13
CA LEU A 43 17.78 12.49 -17.33
C LEU A 43 17.46 13.86 -17.94
N TYR A 44 17.09 14.84 -17.12
CA TYR A 44 16.82 16.19 -17.59
C TYR A 44 18.06 16.83 -18.20
N ALA A 45 19.23 16.72 -17.56
CA ALA A 45 20.49 17.22 -18.10
C ALA A 45 20.85 16.56 -19.45
N GLU A 46 20.55 15.28 -19.63
CA GLU A 46 20.71 14.62 -20.93
C GLU A 46 19.74 15.15 -21.99
N MET A 47 18.49 15.43 -21.63
CA MET A 47 17.51 16.03 -22.54
C MET A 47 17.94 17.41 -22.99
N LEU A 48 18.46 18.23 -22.05
CA LEU A 48 19.04 19.53 -22.36
C LEU A 48 20.18 19.39 -23.36
N ARG A 49 21.13 18.48 -23.12
CA ARG A 49 22.25 18.25 -24.05
C ARG A 49 21.80 17.80 -25.43
N LYS A 50 20.83 16.87 -25.51
CA LYS A 50 20.40 16.25 -26.77
C LYS A 50 19.59 17.19 -27.65
N LEU A 51 18.82 18.10 -27.04
CA LEU A 51 17.90 18.99 -27.74
C LEU A 51 18.38 20.44 -27.80
N ASP A 52 19.57 20.72 -27.26
CA ASP A 52 20.20 22.04 -27.35
C ASP A 52 20.37 22.44 -28.82
N GLY A 53 19.95 23.66 -29.16
CA GLY A 53 19.95 24.16 -30.55
C GLY A 53 18.87 23.56 -31.47
N GLN A 54 18.19 22.47 -31.10
CA GLN A 54 17.12 21.87 -31.91
C GLN A 54 15.73 22.35 -31.52
N LYS A 55 15.51 22.63 -30.23
CA LYS A 55 14.22 23.01 -29.68
C LYS A 55 14.33 24.20 -28.74
N VAL A 56 13.24 24.95 -28.64
CA VAL A 56 13.11 26.02 -27.65
C VAL A 56 13.11 25.41 -26.25
N ARG A 57 13.72 26.08 -25.28
CA ARG A 57 13.86 25.60 -23.90
C ARG A 57 12.54 25.11 -23.28
N SER A 58 11.45 25.84 -23.50
CA SER A 58 10.10 25.48 -23.01
C SER A 58 9.62 24.13 -23.53
N GLU A 59 9.95 23.77 -24.78
CA GLU A 59 9.61 22.46 -25.33
C GLU A 59 10.46 21.35 -24.71
N ILE A 60 11.76 21.61 -24.52
CA ILE A 60 12.67 20.66 -23.88
C ILE A 60 12.19 20.37 -22.47
N ASP A 61 11.78 21.39 -21.73
CA ASP A 61 11.26 21.27 -20.37
C ASP A 61 9.97 20.43 -20.32
N LYS A 62 9.01 20.67 -21.22
CA LYS A 62 7.78 19.87 -21.34
C LYS A 62 8.07 18.39 -21.66
N LEU A 63 9.00 18.14 -22.59
CA LEU A 63 9.40 16.78 -22.96
C LEU A 63 10.13 16.07 -21.82
N SER A 64 11.01 16.80 -21.13
CA SER A 64 11.76 16.30 -19.99
C SER A 64 10.83 15.95 -18.83
N PHE A 65 9.84 16.81 -18.54
CA PHE A 65 8.82 16.55 -17.53
C PHE A 65 8.10 15.22 -17.80
N LYS A 66 7.60 15.03 -19.03
CA LYS A 66 6.95 13.79 -19.43
C LYS A 66 7.91 12.61 -19.28
N ARG A 67 9.14 12.73 -19.75
CA ARG A 67 10.11 11.63 -19.69
C ARG A 67 10.44 11.20 -18.26
N VAL A 68 10.67 12.16 -17.36
CA VAL A 68 10.92 11.90 -15.94
C VAL A 68 9.71 11.25 -15.29
N LEU A 69 8.49 11.75 -15.55
CA LEU A 69 7.25 11.18 -15.03
C LEU A 69 7.12 9.70 -15.40
N TRP A 70 7.32 9.37 -16.68
CA TRP A 70 7.20 7.99 -17.17
C TRP A 70 8.28 7.08 -16.59
N GLN A 71 9.54 7.52 -16.55
CA GLN A 71 10.62 6.76 -15.92
C GLN A 71 10.34 6.49 -14.44
N THR A 72 9.80 7.48 -13.73
CA THR A 72 9.44 7.34 -12.31
C THR A 72 8.33 6.30 -12.13
N ILE A 73 7.27 6.37 -12.94
CA ILE A 73 6.17 5.39 -12.91
C ILE A 73 6.71 3.98 -13.20
N ASP A 74 7.60 3.82 -14.18
CA ASP A 74 8.19 2.52 -14.50
C ASP A 74 9.13 2.00 -13.41
N ALA A 75 9.84 2.88 -12.70
CA ALA A 75 10.61 2.51 -11.51
C ALA A 75 9.68 2.00 -10.39
N LEU A 76 8.59 2.72 -10.10
CA LEU A 76 7.62 2.32 -9.09
C LEU A 76 6.94 0.98 -9.41
N ARG A 77 6.61 0.72 -10.70
CA ARG A 77 6.07 -0.57 -11.13
C ARG A 77 7.06 -1.71 -10.90
N ARG A 78 8.34 -1.50 -11.21
CA ARG A 78 9.39 -2.49 -10.95
C ARG A 78 9.53 -2.78 -9.46
N GLU A 79 9.55 -1.74 -8.63
CA GLU A 79 9.62 -1.89 -7.17
C GLU A 79 8.41 -2.65 -6.63
N GLN A 80 7.21 -2.32 -7.11
CA GLN A 80 5.98 -3.03 -6.75
C GLN A 80 6.07 -4.52 -7.09
N HIS A 81 6.52 -4.87 -8.29
CA HIS A 81 6.67 -6.27 -8.68
C HIS A 81 7.69 -7.04 -7.83
N VAL A 82 8.80 -6.39 -7.44
CA VAL A 82 9.78 -6.97 -6.52
C VAL A 82 9.15 -7.21 -5.14
N CYS A 83 8.45 -6.21 -4.60
CA CYS A 83 7.73 -6.34 -3.34
C CYS A 83 6.66 -7.45 -3.37
N GLU A 84 5.84 -7.53 -4.43
CA GLU A 84 4.82 -8.56 -4.58
C GLU A 84 5.43 -9.96 -4.62
N ARG A 85 6.52 -10.14 -5.37
CA ARG A 85 7.27 -11.40 -5.44
C ARG A 85 7.86 -11.79 -4.08
N ASN A 86 8.46 -10.83 -3.37
CA ASN A 86 9.09 -11.10 -2.08
C ASN A 86 8.04 -11.34 -0.98
N THR A 87 6.90 -10.65 -1.02
CA THR A 87 5.78 -10.89 -0.09
C THR A 87 5.26 -12.33 -0.19
N ALA A 88 5.25 -12.91 -1.39
CA ALA A 88 4.87 -14.31 -1.58
C ALA A 88 5.85 -15.28 -0.87
N ILE A 89 7.14 -14.94 -0.84
CA ILE A 89 8.18 -15.71 -0.15
C ILE A 89 8.06 -15.53 1.36
N ASP A 90 7.87 -14.30 1.85
CA ASP A 90 7.71 -14.02 3.28
C ASP A 90 6.47 -14.69 3.86
N LYS A 91 5.35 -14.71 3.12
CA LYS A 91 4.14 -15.45 3.51
C LYS A 91 4.36 -16.96 3.54
N ALA A 92 5.18 -17.51 2.63
CA ALA A 92 5.53 -18.92 2.66
C ALA A 92 6.43 -19.24 3.86
N TYR A 93 7.29 -18.31 4.27
CA TYR A 93 8.13 -18.42 5.46
C TYR A 93 7.32 -18.31 6.77
N ASP A 94 6.29 -17.48 6.80
CA ASP A 94 5.36 -17.33 7.94
C ASP A 94 4.52 -18.59 8.23
N LEU A 95 4.39 -19.55 7.28
CA LEU A 95 3.79 -20.87 7.55
C LEU A 95 4.62 -21.71 8.53
N GLY A 96 5.86 -21.30 8.81
CA GLY A 96 6.73 -21.91 9.82
C GLY A 96 6.60 -21.30 11.22
N LYS A 97 5.78 -20.25 11.41
CA LYS A 97 5.48 -19.75 12.76
C LYS A 97 4.56 -20.76 13.45
N THR A 98 5.06 -21.33 14.54
CA THR A 98 4.33 -22.24 15.43
C THR A 98 2.94 -21.65 15.68
N GLU A 99 1.90 -22.32 15.18
CA GLU A 99 0.53 -21.98 15.51
C GLU A 99 0.47 -21.84 17.03
N ALA A 100 -0.03 -20.71 17.53
CA ALA A 100 -0.23 -20.52 18.95
C ALA A 100 -1.39 -21.42 19.38
N TRP A 101 -1.13 -22.73 19.48
CA TRP A 101 -2.09 -23.78 19.81
C TRP A 101 -2.81 -23.46 21.12
N ASP A 102 -2.12 -22.81 22.06
CA ASP A 102 -2.68 -22.32 23.32
C ASP A 102 -3.82 -21.31 23.08
N ASN A 103 -3.66 -20.38 22.13
CA ASN A 103 -4.70 -19.42 21.76
C ASN A 103 -5.91 -20.10 21.10
N LEU A 104 -5.67 -21.17 20.31
CA LEU A 104 -6.75 -21.94 19.69
C LEU A 104 -7.54 -22.75 20.73
N VAL A 105 -6.87 -23.31 21.75
CA VAL A 105 -7.51 -24.02 22.86
C VAL A 105 -8.31 -23.05 23.74
N ALA A 106 -7.76 -21.88 24.06
CA ALA A 106 -8.45 -20.83 24.80
C ALA A 106 -9.71 -20.35 24.05
N LEU A 107 -9.59 -20.10 22.75
CA LEU A 107 -10.72 -19.72 21.89
C LEU A 107 -11.81 -20.81 21.89
N LYS A 108 -11.44 -22.09 21.75
CA LYS A 108 -12.39 -23.21 21.76
C LYS A 108 -13.20 -23.29 23.05
N ASN A 109 -12.57 -23.02 24.19
CA ASN A 109 -13.23 -23.02 25.50
C ASN A 109 -14.20 -21.84 25.66
N GLU A 110 -13.85 -20.69 25.10
CA GLU A 110 -14.68 -19.47 25.16
C GLU A 110 -15.88 -19.52 24.21
N VAL A 111 -15.72 -20.15 23.03
CA VAL A 111 -16.84 -20.39 22.11
C VAL A 111 -17.96 -21.20 22.77
N LYS A 112 -17.64 -22.13 23.68
CA LYS A 112 -18.64 -22.88 24.45
C LYS A 112 -19.45 -22.02 25.43
N LYS A 113 -18.90 -20.87 25.85
CA LYS A 113 -19.55 -19.93 26.79
C LYS A 113 -20.39 -18.87 26.07
N LEU A 114 -20.27 -18.77 24.74
CA LEU A 114 -21.05 -17.85 23.93
C LEU A 114 -22.51 -18.31 23.83
N SER A 115 -23.42 -17.35 23.77
CA SER A 115 -24.81 -17.63 23.44
C SER A 115 -24.95 -18.11 21.99
N GLN A 116 -26.03 -18.84 21.68
CA GLN A 116 -26.30 -19.34 20.32
C GLN A 116 -26.25 -18.22 19.26
N LEU A 117 -26.75 -17.02 19.59
CA LEU A 117 -26.71 -15.87 18.68
C LEU A 117 -25.29 -15.30 18.50
N GLU A 118 -24.47 -15.31 19.55
CA GLU A 118 -23.07 -14.91 19.45
C GLU A 118 -22.25 -15.94 18.65
N GLN A 119 -22.55 -17.22 18.78
CA GLN A 119 -21.94 -18.27 17.96
C GLN A 119 -22.30 -18.11 16.48
N VAL A 120 -23.57 -17.85 16.17
CA VAL A 120 -24.00 -17.55 14.79
C VAL A 120 -23.24 -16.34 14.24
N ILE A 121 -23.09 -15.25 15.01
CA ILE A 121 -22.29 -14.10 14.57
C ILE A 121 -20.82 -14.49 14.39
N LEU A 122 -20.25 -15.33 15.25
CA LEU A 122 -18.85 -15.76 15.12
C LEU A 122 -18.62 -16.59 13.85
N PHE A 123 -19.41 -17.65 13.65
CA PHE A 123 -19.21 -18.57 12.54
C PHE A 123 -19.66 -17.95 11.21
N GLU A 124 -20.87 -17.43 11.15
CA GLU A 124 -21.47 -16.97 9.88
C GLU A 124 -20.92 -15.60 9.45
N HIS A 125 -20.79 -14.65 10.39
CA HIS A 125 -20.35 -13.29 10.04
C HIS A 125 -18.83 -13.17 10.00
N LEU A 126 -18.13 -13.65 11.05
CA LEU A 126 -16.70 -13.40 11.22
C LEU A 126 -15.84 -14.42 10.46
N LEU A 127 -16.20 -15.70 10.47
CA LEU A 127 -15.43 -16.76 9.79
C LEU A 127 -15.87 -16.96 8.33
N GLU A 128 -17.17 -17.09 8.06
CA GLU A 128 -17.70 -17.30 6.70
C GLU A 128 -17.89 -16.01 5.89
N LYS A 129 -17.66 -14.83 6.49
CA LYS A 129 -17.75 -13.50 5.85
C LYS A 129 -19.14 -13.14 5.33
N LYS A 130 -20.23 -13.75 5.83
CA LYS A 130 -21.59 -13.33 5.47
C LYS A 130 -21.86 -11.91 5.96
N THR A 131 -22.68 -11.15 5.23
CA THR A 131 -23.01 -9.77 5.62
C THR A 131 -24.03 -9.75 6.74
N ILE A 132 -23.98 -8.72 7.61
CA ILE A 132 -25.00 -8.52 8.67
C ILE A 132 -26.40 -8.42 8.05
N THR A 133 -26.52 -7.89 6.83
CA THR A 133 -27.78 -7.81 6.08
C THR A 133 -28.34 -9.17 5.67
N GLN A 134 -27.49 -10.17 5.41
CA GLN A 134 -27.93 -11.55 5.16
C GLN A 134 -28.39 -12.21 6.47
N LEU A 135 -27.64 -12.01 7.57
CA LEU A 135 -28.02 -12.54 8.88
C LEU A 135 -29.34 -11.99 9.43
N VAL A 136 -29.67 -10.73 9.13
CA VAL A 136 -30.99 -10.16 9.47
C VAL A 136 -32.12 -10.92 8.78
N LYS A 137 -31.91 -11.35 7.52
CA LYS A 137 -32.92 -12.09 6.75
C LYS A 137 -33.02 -13.55 7.21
N GLU A 138 -31.89 -14.18 7.52
CA GLU A 138 -31.83 -15.60 7.90
C GLU A 138 -32.29 -15.84 9.34
N CYS A 139 -31.95 -14.96 10.28
CA CYS A 139 -32.30 -15.13 11.69
C CYS A 139 -33.55 -14.34 12.11
N GLY A 140 -34.06 -13.43 11.28
CA GLY A 140 -35.22 -12.57 11.61
C GLY A 140 -34.94 -11.54 12.71
N ILE A 141 -33.67 -11.28 13.03
CA ILE A 141 -33.27 -10.40 14.15
C ILE A 141 -33.00 -8.98 13.64
N PRO A 142 -33.44 -7.93 14.36
CA PRO A 142 -33.16 -6.54 13.99
C PRO A 142 -31.66 -6.26 13.87
N ARG A 143 -31.28 -5.51 12.83
CA ARG A 143 -29.90 -5.12 12.53
C ARG A 143 -29.18 -4.45 13.72
N ILE A 144 -29.91 -3.67 14.52
CA ILE A 144 -29.38 -2.97 15.70
C ILE A 144 -28.93 -3.98 16.76
N THR A 145 -29.74 -5.02 17.00
CA THR A 145 -29.45 -6.08 17.96
C THR A 145 -28.21 -6.87 17.55
N LEU A 146 -28.10 -7.26 16.27
CA LEU A 146 -26.92 -7.97 15.75
C LEU A 146 -25.64 -7.13 15.84
N LYS A 147 -25.71 -5.82 15.55
CA LYS A 147 -24.56 -4.92 15.71
C LYS A 147 -24.11 -4.80 17.18
N ARG A 148 -25.07 -4.70 18.11
CA ARG A 148 -24.78 -4.65 19.55
C ARG A 148 -24.12 -5.94 20.03
N LEU A 149 -24.69 -7.09 19.65
CA LEU A 149 -24.14 -8.41 19.99
C LEU A 149 -22.76 -8.63 19.39
N LYS A 150 -22.52 -8.21 18.13
CA LYS A 150 -21.19 -8.22 17.52
C LYS A 150 -20.18 -7.42 18.35
N LYS A 151 -20.55 -6.22 18.81
CA LYS A 151 -19.67 -5.39 19.64
C LYS A 151 -19.33 -6.07 20.97
N GLN A 152 -20.30 -6.71 21.61
CA GLN A 152 -20.10 -7.46 22.85
C GLN A 152 -19.21 -8.69 22.64
N LEU A 153 -19.46 -9.46 21.57
CA LEU A 153 -18.65 -10.61 21.16
C LEU A 153 -17.19 -10.20 20.94
N LEU A 154 -16.93 -9.13 20.19
CA LEU A 154 -15.57 -8.65 19.95
C LEU A 154 -14.86 -8.23 21.25
N GLY A 155 -15.58 -7.64 22.21
CA GLY A 155 -15.04 -7.33 23.53
C GLY A 155 -14.65 -8.59 24.31
N LYS A 156 -15.50 -9.62 24.29
CA LYS A 156 -15.20 -10.92 24.92
C LYS A 156 -13.98 -11.58 24.29
N LEU A 157 -13.93 -11.67 22.96
CA LEU A 157 -12.82 -12.28 22.23
C LEU A 157 -11.50 -11.56 22.44
N ARG A 158 -11.54 -10.23 22.56
CA ARG A 158 -10.34 -9.43 22.85
C ARG A 158 -9.72 -9.79 24.20
N ASN A 159 -10.55 -9.91 25.24
CA ASN A 159 -10.06 -10.27 26.58
C ASN A 159 -9.43 -11.68 26.63
N VAL A 160 -9.83 -12.56 25.72
CA VAL A 160 -9.32 -13.95 25.64
C VAL A 160 -7.99 -14.02 24.90
N MET A 161 -7.73 -13.08 23.99
CA MET A 161 -6.48 -13.01 23.23
C MET A 161 -5.39 -12.17 23.91
N GLU A 162 -5.75 -11.32 24.87
CA GLU A 162 -4.82 -10.52 25.69
C GLU A 162 -4.42 -11.23 27.00
N GLN A 163 -4.88 -12.46 27.23
CA GLN A 163 -4.49 -13.36 28.33
C GLN A 163 -3.50 -14.42 27.86
#